data_AF-A0A9X2GND3-F1
#
_entry.id   AF-A0A9X2GND3-F1
#
_cell.length_a   1.000
_cell.length_b   1.000
_cell.length_c   1.000
_cell.angle_alpha   90.00
_cell.angle_beta   90.00
_cell.angle_gamma   90.00
#
_symmetry.space_group_name_H-M   'P 1'
#
loop_
_entity.id
_entity.type
_entity.pdbx_description
1 polymer ?
#
loop_
_entity_poly.entity_id
_entity_poly.type
_entity_poly.pdbx_seq_one_letter_code
_entity_poly.pdbx_strand_id
1 'polypeptide(L)'
;MKRKHALRRPKSGTSPDQGGELSLTSARRYEAFGRVMAALASEADFIESCRDLTWWRGSDHSWHVEWRDGPYASEVASLLAEQVRDPDYDGSLVTQAGPGDGASAVLDVMGVRFELRAIDPIGRATVRARPGFWRLAEALDTTRRTNTRHPWEELLGG
;
A
#
# COMPACT_ATOMS: atom_id res chain seq x y z
N MET A 1 47.18 -22.65 -55.27
CA MET A 1 45.88 -23.11 -54.72
C MET A 1 46.00 -23.17 -53.19
N LYS A 2 45.32 -22.26 -52.47
CA LYS A 2 45.48 -22.04 -51.01
C LYS A 2 44.41 -22.77 -50.19
N ARG A 3 44.82 -23.16 -48.98
CA ARG A 3 44.29 -24.15 -48.03
C ARG A 3 42.86 -23.87 -47.52
N LYS A 4 42.05 -24.92 -47.34
CA LYS A 4 40.79 -24.93 -46.57
C LYS A 4 41.01 -25.66 -45.25
N HIS A 5 41.06 -24.92 -44.14
CA HIS A 5 40.67 -25.41 -42.81
C HIS A 5 40.25 -24.19 -42.00
N ALA A 6 38.94 -24.04 -41.78
CA ALA A 6 38.39 -23.10 -40.82
C ALA A 6 37.65 -23.94 -39.77
N LEU A 7 38.31 -24.12 -38.62
CA LEU A 7 37.75 -24.70 -37.42
C LEU A 7 36.69 -23.74 -36.88
N ARG A 8 35.42 -24.16 -36.91
CA ARG A 8 34.27 -23.36 -36.44
C ARG A 8 34.25 -23.40 -34.91
N ARG A 9 34.57 -22.27 -34.27
CA ARG A 9 34.48 -22.07 -32.81
C ARG A 9 33.00 -21.94 -32.41
N PRO A 10 32.45 -22.75 -31.48
CA PRO A 10 31.12 -22.50 -30.95
C PRO A 10 31.18 -21.30 -30.01
N LYS A 11 30.37 -20.27 -30.30
CA LYS A 11 30.17 -19.11 -29.44
C LYS A 11 29.18 -19.52 -28.34
N SER A 12 29.71 -20.10 -27.27
CA SER A 12 29.00 -20.19 -25.99
C SER A 12 28.88 -18.78 -25.43
N GLY A 13 27.65 -18.35 -25.18
CA GLY A 13 27.34 -17.03 -24.64
C GLY A 13 25.83 -16.87 -24.52
N THR A 14 25.21 -17.70 -23.68
CA THR A 14 23.88 -17.41 -23.13
C THR A 14 24.06 -16.22 -22.21
N SER A 15 23.66 -15.03 -22.67
CA SER A 15 23.46 -13.89 -21.78
C SER A 15 22.30 -14.20 -20.83
N PRO A 16 22.39 -13.89 -19.54
CA PRO A 16 21.29 -14.15 -18.62
C PRO A 16 20.11 -13.23 -18.91
N ASP A 17 18.92 -13.80 -18.76
CA ASP A 17 17.61 -13.18 -18.92
C ASP A 17 17.35 -12.11 -17.84
N GLN A 18 17.98 -10.93 -18.00
CA GLN A 18 17.76 -9.79 -17.10
C GLN A 18 16.34 -9.21 -17.22
N GLY A 19 15.64 -9.47 -18.32
CA GLY A 19 14.27 -9.00 -18.55
C GLY A 19 13.24 -9.74 -17.69
N GLY A 20 13.39 -11.06 -17.55
CA GLY A 20 12.54 -11.89 -16.69
C GLY A 20 12.61 -11.51 -15.21
N GLU A 21 13.82 -11.26 -14.69
CA GLU A 21 14.04 -10.92 -13.28
C GLU A 21 13.42 -9.55 -12.89
N LEU A 22 13.58 -8.54 -13.74
CA LEU A 22 12.96 -7.22 -13.53
C LEU A 22 11.43 -7.26 -13.64
N SER A 23 10.89 -8.14 -14.47
CA SER A 23 9.44 -8.34 -14.61
C SER A 23 8.86 -9.08 -13.41
N LEU A 24 9.52 -10.13 -12.92
CA LEU A 24 9.12 -10.88 -11.72
C LEU A 24 9.19 -10.01 -10.44
N THR A 25 10.23 -9.18 -10.30
CA THR A 25 10.30 -8.21 -9.20
C THR A 25 9.21 -7.15 -9.31
N SER A 26 8.78 -6.80 -10.53
CA SER A 26 7.66 -5.88 -10.74
C SER A 26 6.31 -6.51 -10.43
N ALA A 27 6.08 -7.76 -10.86
CA ALA A 27 4.88 -8.52 -10.54
C ALA A 27 4.72 -8.67 -9.02
N ARG A 28 5.80 -9.07 -8.32
CA ARG A 28 5.79 -9.19 -6.85
C ARG A 28 5.47 -7.87 -6.15
N ARG A 29 5.96 -6.74 -6.67
CA ARG A 29 5.65 -5.40 -6.13
C ARG A 29 4.17 -5.05 -6.20
N TYR A 30 3.51 -5.37 -7.30
CA TYR A 30 2.07 -5.11 -7.44
C TYR A 30 1.23 -6.15 -6.69
N GLU A 31 1.68 -7.39 -6.59
CA GLU A 31 1.04 -8.42 -5.76
C GLU A 31 1.04 -8.03 -4.28
N ALA A 32 2.21 -7.64 -3.74
CA ALA A 32 2.33 -7.18 -2.35
C ALA A 32 1.41 -5.98 -2.09
N PHE A 33 1.37 -5.02 -3.02
CA PHE A 33 0.47 -3.86 -2.93
C PHE A 33 -1.00 -4.29 -2.93
N GLY A 34 -1.41 -5.18 -3.85
CA GLY A 34 -2.77 -5.68 -3.92
C GLY A 34 -3.21 -6.37 -2.64
N ARG A 35 -2.33 -7.16 -2.01
CA ARG A 35 -2.61 -7.83 -0.73
C ARG A 35 -2.75 -6.84 0.43
N VAL A 36 -1.89 -5.81 0.49
CA VAL A 36 -2.01 -4.73 1.49
C VAL A 36 -3.33 -3.99 1.32
N MET A 37 -3.66 -3.56 0.10
CA MET A 37 -4.91 -2.82 -0.14
C MET A 37 -6.15 -3.69 0.13
N ALA A 38 -6.11 -4.99 -0.18
CA ALA A 38 -7.19 -5.91 0.15
C ALA A 38 -7.38 -6.05 1.67
N ALA A 39 -6.29 -6.18 2.43
CA ALA A 39 -6.35 -6.23 3.89
C ALA A 39 -6.94 -4.92 4.46
N LEU A 40 -6.47 -3.76 4.02
CA LEU A 40 -7.02 -2.47 4.45
C LEU A 40 -8.51 -2.33 4.08
N ALA A 41 -8.91 -2.76 2.87
CA ALA A 41 -10.30 -2.69 2.41
C ALA A 41 -11.24 -3.62 3.19
N SER A 42 -10.73 -4.72 3.74
CA SER A 42 -11.52 -5.62 4.59
C SER A 42 -11.83 -5.04 5.98
N GLU A 43 -11.14 -3.97 6.37
CA GLU A 43 -11.24 -3.35 7.68
C GLU A 43 -12.09 -2.08 7.59
N ALA A 44 -13.41 -2.26 7.73
CA ALA A 44 -14.39 -1.18 7.61
C ALA A 44 -14.07 0.03 8.52
N ASP A 45 -13.66 -0.23 9.76
CA ASP A 45 -13.25 0.83 10.70
C ASP A 45 -12.07 1.65 10.18
N PHE A 46 -11.13 1.04 9.45
CA PHE A 46 -9.99 1.75 8.86
C PHE A 46 -10.48 2.63 7.72
N ILE A 47 -11.22 2.07 6.76
CA ILE A 47 -11.70 2.79 5.58
C ILE A 47 -12.62 3.95 5.95
N GLU A 48 -13.49 3.77 6.94
CA GLU A 48 -14.45 4.80 7.35
C GLU A 48 -13.82 5.90 8.22
N SER A 49 -12.66 5.65 8.84
CA SER A 49 -12.02 6.61 9.76
C SER A 49 -10.87 7.40 9.15
N CYS A 50 -10.23 6.86 8.11
CA CYS A 50 -9.17 7.53 7.38
C CYS A 50 -9.76 8.59 6.44
N ARG A 51 -9.38 9.85 6.64
CA ARG A 51 -9.60 10.90 5.65
C ARG A 51 -8.41 10.97 4.69
N ASP A 52 -8.67 11.38 3.46
CA ASP A 52 -7.63 11.67 2.46
C ASP A 52 -6.64 10.49 2.27
N LEU A 53 -7.13 9.24 2.30
CA LEU A 53 -6.31 8.04 2.07
C LEU A 53 -5.73 8.07 0.65
N THR A 54 -4.40 8.04 0.56
CA THR A 54 -3.66 8.06 -0.70
C THR A 54 -2.51 7.06 -0.66
N TRP A 55 -2.10 6.63 -1.85
CA TRP A 55 -0.94 5.77 -2.02
C TRP A 55 -0.19 6.13 -3.29
N TRP A 56 1.13 6.01 -3.25
CA TRP A 56 1.98 6.26 -4.40
C TRP A 56 3.25 5.44 -4.31
N ARG A 57 3.92 5.33 -5.46
CA ARG A 57 5.18 4.61 -5.55
C ARG A 57 6.35 5.58 -5.40
N GLY A 58 7.24 5.27 -4.46
CA GLY A 58 8.47 6.01 -4.22
C GLY A 58 9.51 5.80 -5.32
N SER A 59 10.49 6.72 -5.39
CA SER A 59 11.63 6.61 -6.30
C SER A 59 12.55 5.42 -5.99
N ASP A 60 12.53 4.96 -4.74
CA ASP A 60 13.20 3.78 -4.21
C ASP A 60 12.42 2.48 -4.43
N HIS A 61 11.34 2.54 -5.22
CA HIS A 61 10.42 1.44 -5.47
C HIS A 61 9.64 0.94 -4.25
N SER A 62 9.65 1.68 -3.14
CA SER A 62 8.73 1.44 -2.02
C SER A 62 7.32 1.92 -2.36
N TRP A 63 6.36 1.42 -1.59
CA TRP A 63 4.99 1.94 -1.59
C TRP A 63 4.80 2.83 -0.37
N HIS A 64 4.28 4.03 -0.61
CA HIS A 64 3.83 4.90 0.48
C HIS A 64 2.32 4.81 0.57
N VAL A 65 1.83 4.70 1.80
CA VAL A 65 0.40 4.76 2.13
C VAL A 65 0.24 5.84 3.18
N GLU A 66 -0.53 6.87 2.86
CA GLU A 66 -0.74 8.01 3.74
C GLU A 66 -2.23 8.25 3.95
N TRP A 67 -2.60 8.59 5.17
CA TRP A 67 -3.95 8.98 5.53
C TRP A 67 -3.91 10.10 6.57
N ARG A 68 -5.03 10.81 6.70
CA ARG A 68 -5.25 11.83 7.73
C ARG A 68 -6.31 11.35 8.72
N ASP A 69 -6.15 11.75 9.97
CA ASP A 69 -6.94 11.27 11.11
C ASP A 69 -6.89 9.74 11.23
N GLY A 70 -7.85 9.13 11.94
CA GLY A 70 -7.96 7.68 12.00
C GLY A 70 -6.89 7.02 12.90
N PRO A 71 -6.50 5.78 12.56
CA PRO A 71 -5.62 4.96 13.40
C PRO A 71 -4.16 5.40 13.33
N TYR A 72 -3.39 5.02 14.35
CA TYR A 72 -1.95 5.20 14.36
C TYR A 72 -1.28 4.31 13.30
N ALA A 73 -0.16 4.76 12.74
CA ALA A 73 0.60 3.99 11.77
C ALA A 73 1.06 2.63 12.34
N SER A 74 1.45 2.59 13.62
CA SER A 74 1.76 1.35 14.33
C SER A 74 0.57 0.38 14.43
N GLU A 75 -0.65 0.88 14.65
CA GLU A 75 -1.85 0.04 14.72
C GLU A 75 -2.17 -0.59 13.37
N VAL A 76 -1.99 0.17 12.29
CA VAL A 76 -2.17 -0.32 10.91
C VAL A 76 -1.09 -1.33 10.55
N ALA A 77 0.16 -1.11 10.98
CA ALA A 77 1.24 -2.06 10.80
C ALA A 77 0.94 -3.41 11.47
N SER A 78 0.44 -3.40 12.71
CA SER A 78 0.02 -4.62 13.41
C SER A 78 -1.14 -5.32 12.72
N LEU A 79 -2.16 -4.56 12.29
CA LEU A 79 -3.29 -5.09 11.53
C LEU A 79 -2.83 -5.78 10.25
N LEU A 80 -1.92 -5.16 9.49
CA LEU A 80 -1.41 -5.75 8.26
C LEU A 80 -0.61 -7.03 8.53
N ALA A 81 0.17 -7.08 9.61
CA ALA A 81 0.88 -8.29 10.00
C ALA A 81 -0.06 -9.45 10.35
N GLU A 82 -1.26 -9.16 10.85
CA GLU A 82 -2.27 -10.17 11.17
C GLU A 82 -3.06 -10.63 9.93
N GLN A 83 -3.40 -9.71 9.04
CA GLN A 83 -4.37 -9.93 7.95
C GLN A 83 -3.75 -10.27 6.60
N VAL A 84 -2.51 -9.82 6.33
CA VAL A 84 -1.82 -10.15 5.08
C VAL A 84 -1.20 -11.54 5.21
N ARG A 85 -1.98 -12.55 4.83
CA ARG A 85 -1.58 -13.97 4.85
C ARG A 85 -1.58 -14.58 3.45
N ASP A 86 -0.94 -15.74 3.34
CA ASP A 86 -1.10 -16.63 2.22
C ASP A 86 -1.76 -17.93 2.70
N PRO A 87 -2.86 -18.40 2.08
CA PRO A 87 -3.47 -19.67 2.45
C PRO A 87 -2.55 -20.89 2.23
N ASP A 88 -1.55 -20.77 1.35
CA ASP A 88 -0.61 -21.85 1.02
C ASP A 88 0.73 -21.72 1.79
N TYR A 89 0.87 -20.72 2.67
CA TYR A 89 2.10 -20.50 3.46
C TYR A 89 1.79 -20.09 4.90
N ASP A 90 2.19 -20.93 5.85
CA ASP A 90 1.93 -20.77 7.30
C ASP A 90 2.75 -19.64 7.98
N GLY A 91 3.68 -19.00 7.27
CA GLY A 91 4.49 -17.91 7.80
C GLY A 91 3.89 -16.52 7.58
N SER A 92 4.36 -15.54 8.35
CA SER A 92 3.99 -14.14 8.10
C SER A 92 4.56 -13.66 6.76
N LEU A 93 3.71 -13.07 5.92
CA LEU A 93 4.15 -12.35 4.72
C LEU A 93 4.70 -10.95 5.04
N VAL A 94 4.44 -10.46 6.26
CA VAL A 94 4.79 -9.11 6.71
C VAL A 94 5.87 -9.20 7.77
N THR A 95 6.93 -8.41 7.59
CA THR A 95 7.99 -8.22 8.57
C THR A 95 8.09 -6.75 8.93
N GLN A 96 8.23 -6.42 10.21
CA GLN A 96 8.46 -5.04 10.62
C GLN A 96 9.90 -4.63 10.26
N ALA A 97 10.05 -3.59 9.45
CA ALA A 97 11.33 -3.16 8.88
C ALA A 97 11.94 -1.96 9.61
N GLY A 98 11.29 -1.46 10.65
CA GLY A 98 11.75 -0.35 11.49
C GLY A 98 10.80 -0.08 12.67
N PRO A 99 11.21 0.78 13.63
CA PRO A 99 10.31 1.19 14.70
C PRO A 99 9.07 1.85 14.11
N GLY A 100 7.90 1.47 14.62
CA GLY A 100 6.64 2.12 14.31
C GLY A 100 6.24 3.02 15.48
N ASP A 101 5.85 4.24 15.18
CA ASP A 101 5.26 5.18 16.13
C ASP A 101 3.82 5.54 15.71
N GLY A 102 3.25 6.54 16.39
CA GLY A 102 1.89 6.97 16.10
C GLY A 102 1.71 7.47 14.66
N ALA A 103 2.71 8.14 14.10
CA ALA A 103 2.61 8.85 12.83
C ALA A 103 3.26 8.10 11.66
N SER A 104 4.17 7.16 11.92
CA SER A 104 4.91 6.45 10.90
C SER A 104 5.20 5.00 11.27
N ALA A 105 5.18 4.12 10.28
CA ALA A 105 5.61 2.74 10.44
C ALA A 105 6.16 2.20 9.12
N VAL A 106 7.08 1.24 9.23
CA VAL A 106 7.73 0.63 8.07
C VAL A 106 7.66 -0.88 8.15
N LEU A 107 7.18 -1.49 7.07
CA LEU A 107 7.01 -2.94 6.92
C LEU A 107 7.58 -3.39 5.59
N ASP A 108 8.05 -4.63 5.56
CA ASP A 108 8.33 -5.36 4.32
C ASP A 108 7.25 -6.42 4.13
N VAL A 109 6.55 -6.36 3.00
CA VAL A 109 5.52 -7.33 2.63
C VAL A 109 6.03 -8.10 1.42
N MET A 110 6.25 -9.41 1.57
CA MET A 110 6.85 -10.25 0.52
C MET A 110 8.20 -9.70 0.01
N GLY A 111 8.97 -9.01 0.86
CA GLY A 111 10.23 -8.36 0.51
C GLY A 111 10.08 -7.03 -0.25
N VAL A 112 8.89 -6.45 -0.26
CA VAL A 112 8.59 -5.12 -0.82
C VAL A 112 8.33 -4.15 0.32
N ARG A 113 9.03 -3.01 0.32
CA ARG A 113 8.96 -2.02 1.39
C ARG A 113 7.69 -1.17 1.31
N PHE A 114 7.04 -0.99 2.45
CA PHE A 114 5.90 -0.11 2.66
C PHE A 114 6.22 0.92 3.74
N GLU A 115 5.96 2.18 3.43
CA GLU A 115 6.01 3.29 4.38
C GLU A 115 4.59 3.77 4.67
N LEU A 116 4.17 3.59 5.91
CA LEU A 116 2.88 4.02 6.40
C LEU A 116 3.03 5.39 7.07
N ARG A 117 2.15 6.33 6.73
CA ARG A 117 2.14 7.68 7.30
C ARG A 117 0.73 8.08 7.73
N ALA A 118 0.58 8.38 9.01
CA ALA A 118 -0.65 8.90 9.59
C ALA A 118 -0.46 10.38 9.93
N ILE A 119 -1.27 11.24 9.34
CA ILE A 119 -1.28 12.68 9.60
C ILE A 119 -2.35 12.98 10.63
N ASP A 120 -1.97 13.59 11.76
CA ASP A 120 -2.86 13.89 12.89
C ASP A 120 -3.65 12.66 13.42
N PRO A 121 -3.00 11.50 13.67
CA PRO A 121 -3.71 10.30 14.08
C PRO A 121 -4.29 10.42 15.49
N ILE A 122 -5.49 9.86 15.66
CA ILE A 122 -6.23 9.88 16.94
C ILE A 122 -6.34 8.49 17.59
N GLY A 123 -5.97 7.43 16.86
CA GLY A 123 -5.93 6.05 17.31
C GLY A 123 -7.27 5.29 17.17
N ARG A 124 -7.19 3.97 16.96
CA ARG A 124 -8.38 3.11 16.73
C ARG A 124 -9.40 3.17 17.86
N ALA A 125 -8.93 3.20 19.11
CA ALA A 125 -9.80 3.26 20.28
C ALA A 125 -10.65 4.54 20.30
N THR A 126 -10.04 5.69 19.98
CA THR A 126 -10.71 6.99 19.92
C THR A 126 -11.69 7.06 18.75
N VAL A 127 -11.31 6.52 17.59
CA VAL A 127 -12.20 6.39 16.41
C VAL A 127 -13.47 5.63 16.78
N ARG A 128 -13.32 4.45 17.40
CA ARG A 128 -14.47 3.60 17.80
C ARG A 128 -15.35 4.23 18.88
N ALA A 129 -14.76 5.04 19.76
CA ALA A 129 -15.51 5.72 20.82
C ALA A 129 -16.37 6.90 20.33
N ARG A 130 -16.16 7.40 19.09
CA ARG A 130 -16.90 8.54 18.54
C ARG A 130 -17.56 8.22 17.19
N PRO A 131 -18.50 7.26 17.11
CA PRO A 131 -19.24 7.02 15.88
C PRO A 131 -20.07 8.27 15.52
N GLY A 132 -19.90 8.79 14.31
CA GLY A 132 -20.74 9.84 13.73
C GLY A 132 -20.23 11.29 13.82
N PHE A 133 -19.17 11.58 14.58
CA PHE A 133 -18.60 12.94 14.63
C PHE A 133 -18.00 13.37 13.28
N TRP A 134 -17.45 12.41 12.53
CA TRP A 134 -16.77 12.68 11.26
C TRP A 134 -17.74 12.91 10.09
N ARG A 135 -18.86 12.18 10.02
CA ARG A 135 -19.91 12.45 9.02
C ARG A 135 -20.50 13.86 9.13
N LEU A 136 -20.61 14.38 10.36
CA LEU A 136 -21.08 15.75 10.61
C LEU A 136 -20.00 16.79 10.28
N ALA A 137 -18.75 16.58 10.71
CA ALA A 137 -17.66 17.51 10.41
C ALA A 137 -17.36 17.60 8.90
N GLU A 138 -17.45 16.49 8.18
CA GLU A 138 -17.30 16.44 6.72
C GLU A 138 -18.47 17.13 6.00
N ALA A 139 -19.71 16.94 6.47
CA ALA A 139 -20.87 17.66 5.94
C ALA A 139 -20.82 19.18 6.17
N LEU A 140 -20.05 19.64 7.17
CA LEU A 140 -19.91 21.05 7.54
C LEU A 140 -18.67 21.72 6.93
N ASP A 141 -17.74 20.96 6.33
CA ASP A 141 -16.54 21.51 5.69
C ASP A 141 -16.86 22.00 4.27
N THR A 142 -17.37 23.23 4.16
CA THR A 142 -17.71 23.89 2.88
C THR A 142 -16.49 24.39 2.11
N THR A 143 -15.28 24.22 2.65
CA THR A 143 -14.05 24.73 2.03
C THR A 143 -13.40 23.72 1.09
N ARG A 144 -13.86 22.46 1.09
CA ARG A 144 -13.38 21.41 0.19
C ARG A 144 -14.20 21.36 -1.10
N ARG A 145 -13.51 21.39 -2.24
CA ARG A 145 -14.04 20.86 -3.50
C ARG A 145 -13.94 19.33 -3.46
N THR A 146 -14.97 18.67 -2.95
CA THR A 146 -15.17 17.24 -3.17
C THR A 146 -15.77 17.02 -4.57
N ASN A 147 -15.21 16.10 -5.36
CA ASN A 147 -15.77 15.68 -6.66
C ASN A 147 -16.99 14.75 -6.49
N THR A 148 -17.74 14.95 -5.41
CA THR A 148 -18.90 14.17 -5.01
C THR A 148 -19.98 15.19 -4.71
N ARG A 149 -21.08 15.15 -5.48
CA ARG A 149 -22.24 16.00 -5.24
C ARG A 149 -22.65 15.87 -3.78
N HIS A 150 -22.82 17.02 -3.13
CA HIS A 150 -23.20 16.97 -1.73
C HIS A 150 -24.67 16.53 -1.62
N PRO A 151 -25.03 15.70 -0.63
CA PRO A 151 -26.39 15.19 -0.49
C PRO A 151 -27.46 16.29 -0.29
N TRP A 152 -27.08 17.52 0.05
CA TRP A 152 -27.99 18.66 0.11
C TRP A 152 -28.28 19.30 -1.26
N GLU A 153 -27.43 19.09 -2.28
CA GLU A 153 -27.68 19.55 -3.66
C GLU A 153 -28.82 18.76 -4.33
N GLU A 154 -29.06 17.51 -3.91
CA GLU A 154 -30.22 16.72 -4.36
C GLU A 154 -31.53 17.19 -3.71
N LEU A 155 -31.47 17.78 -2.52
CA LEU A 155 -32.63 18.27 -1.78
C LEU A 155 -33.11 19.65 -2.23
N LEU A 156 -32.24 20.45 -2.86
CA LEU A 156 -32.56 21.80 -3.30
C LEU A 156 -32.89 21.92 -4.79
N GLY A 157 -32.86 20.81 -5.53
CA GLY A 157 -33.19 20.76 -6.96
C GLY A 157 -32.15 21.48 -7.81
N GLY A 158 -31.20 20.72 -8.34
CA GLY A 158 -30.16 21.23 -9.25
C GLY A 158 -30.70 21.93 -10.50
#